data_AF-A0A257L298-F1
#
_entry.id   AF-A0A257L298-F1
#
_cell.length_a   1.000
_cell.length_b   1.000
_cell.length_c   1.000
_cell.angle_alpha   90.00
_cell.angle_beta   90.00
_cell.angle_gamma   90.00
#
_symmetry.space_group_name_H-M   'P 1'
#
loop_
_entity.id
_entity.type
_entity.pdbx_description
1 polymer ?
#
loop_
_entity_poly.entity_id
_entity_poly.type
_entity_poly.pdbx_seq_one_letter_code
_entity_poly.pdbx_strand_id
1 'polypeptide(L)'
;MFGLLYFVGGSKSDGNAAKLNQIKIFNFAIKDSLEQNSVKYDHLIFEDQIVTKYDLAFNYGKTSYSKINTPISAYSGTTGLVIGTHRKPIKISVLKTSDKDTFKYLVYGILEWKLLGVRLYTQSKIYDGVKLLI
;
A
#
# COMPACT_ATOMS: atom_id res chain seq x y z
N MET A 1 -36.10 21.43 1.25
CA MET A 1 -36.18 21.43 -0.22
C MET A 1 -34.99 20.62 -0.72
N PHE A 2 -35.22 19.38 -1.18
CA PHE A 2 -34.17 18.49 -1.68
C PHE A 2 -34.16 18.59 -3.22
N GLY A 3 -33.12 19.20 -3.78
CA GLY A 3 -32.93 19.30 -5.24
C GLY A 3 -32.24 18.03 -5.78
N LEU A 4 -32.91 17.35 -6.70
CA LEU A 4 -32.42 16.18 -7.44
C LEU A 4 -31.41 16.57 -8.52
N LEU A 5 -30.54 15.59 -8.83
CA LEU A 5 -29.44 15.51 -9.82
C LEU A 5 -29.88 15.85 -11.28
N TYR A 6 -29.00 16.11 -12.27
CA TYR A 6 -28.24 15.09 -13.03
C TYR A 6 -27.18 15.64 -14.02
N PHE A 7 -26.30 14.69 -14.40
CA PHE A 7 -25.10 14.62 -15.29
C PHE A 7 -25.30 15.14 -16.75
N VAL A 8 -24.27 15.40 -17.60
CA VAL A 8 -23.35 14.45 -18.28
C VAL A 8 -22.16 15.19 -18.95
N GLY A 9 -20.96 14.61 -18.96
CA GLY A 9 -19.87 14.94 -19.90
C GLY A 9 -18.99 13.73 -20.17
N GLY A 10 -19.17 13.08 -21.33
CA GLY A 10 -18.59 11.78 -21.66
C GLY A 10 -17.14 11.81 -22.13
N SER A 11 -16.40 10.74 -21.85
CA SER A 11 -15.19 10.37 -22.57
C SER A 11 -15.25 8.87 -22.87
N LYS A 12 -15.04 8.54 -24.15
CA LYS A 12 -14.99 7.17 -24.67
C LYS A 12 -13.96 6.36 -23.90
N SER A 13 -14.39 5.25 -23.29
CA SER A 13 -13.49 4.22 -22.78
C SER A 13 -13.34 3.17 -23.87
N ASP A 14 -12.16 3.13 -24.50
CA ASP A 14 -11.71 1.96 -25.23
C ASP A 14 -11.59 0.75 -24.30
N GLY A 15 -11.85 -0.41 -24.88
CA GLY A 15 -12.09 -1.67 -24.19
C GLY A 15 -10.88 -2.26 -23.47
N ASN A 16 -11.21 -3.10 -22.49
CA ASN A 16 -10.39 -4.16 -21.92
C ASN A 16 -9.10 -3.74 -21.20
N ALA A 17 -9.26 -3.02 -20.10
CA ALA A 17 -8.36 -3.16 -18.96
C ALA A 17 -9.15 -3.75 -17.80
N ALA A 18 -8.96 -5.04 -17.52
CA ALA A 18 -9.33 -5.62 -16.24
C ALA A 18 -8.86 -4.65 -15.15
N LYS A 19 -9.79 -4.21 -14.30
CA LYS A 19 -9.55 -3.26 -13.21
C LYS A 19 -8.64 -3.92 -12.18
N LEU A 20 -7.35 -4.03 -12.49
CA LEU A 20 -6.30 -4.38 -11.56
C LEU A 20 -6.42 -3.39 -10.41
N ASN A 21 -6.76 -3.88 -9.22
CA ASN A 21 -6.70 -3.10 -7.99
C ASN A 21 -5.37 -2.34 -8.01
N GLN A 22 -5.45 -1.00 -8.01
CA GLN A 22 -4.32 -0.12 -8.22
C GLN A 22 -3.30 -0.29 -7.09
N ILE A 23 -2.40 -1.27 -7.21
CA ILE A 23 -1.29 -1.44 -6.28
C ILE A 23 -0.37 -0.24 -6.47
N LYS A 24 -0.44 0.73 -5.54
CA LYS A 24 0.43 1.89 -5.56
C LYS A 24 1.77 1.50 -4.96
N ILE A 25 2.79 1.44 -5.82
CA ILE A 25 4.17 1.19 -5.43
C ILE A 25 4.84 2.52 -5.08
N PHE A 26 5.46 2.58 -3.91
CA PHE A 26 6.25 3.70 -3.44
C PHE A 26 7.72 3.31 -3.55
N ASN A 27 8.44 3.97 -4.46
CA ASN A 27 9.88 3.80 -4.61
C ASN A 27 10.60 4.77 -3.67
N PHE A 28 11.65 4.30 -3.00
CA PHE A 28 12.47 5.11 -2.12
C PHE A 28 13.77 5.51 -2.83
N ALA A 29 14.23 6.73 -2.56
CA ALA A 29 15.52 7.19 -3.09
C ALA A 29 16.65 6.47 -2.36
N ILE A 30 17.48 5.74 -3.12
CA ILE A 30 18.68 5.08 -2.60
C ILE A 30 19.87 5.93 -3.03
N LYS A 31 20.68 6.38 -2.06
CA LYS A 31 21.87 7.20 -2.33
C LYS A 31 23.08 6.37 -2.77
N ASP A 32 23.15 5.13 -2.30
CA ASP A 32 24.27 4.21 -2.54
C ASP A 32 23.88 3.09 -3.51
N SER A 33 24.87 2.45 -4.13
CA SER A 33 24.61 1.22 -4.85
C SER A 33 24.20 0.09 -3.90
N LEU A 34 23.29 -0.76 -4.35
CA LEU A 34 22.96 -2.00 -3.67
C LEU A 34 24.01 -3.07 -3.98
N GLU A 35 24.29 -3.93 -3.00
CA GLU A 35 25.07 -5.14 -3.22
C GLU A 35 24.36 -6.02 -4.25
N GLN A 36 25.14 -6.65 -5.14
CA GLN A 36 24.61 -7.53 -6.17
C GLN A 36 23.81 -8.67 -5.52
N ASN A 37 22.62 -8.95 -6.07
CA ASN A 37 21.71 -10.00 -5.59
C ASN A 37 21.29 -9.87 -4.11
N SER A 38 21.36 -8.67 -3.52
CA SER A 38 20.96 -8.44 -2.13
C SER A 38 19.48 -8.11 -1.95
N VAL A 39 18.73 -7.98 -3.05
CA VAL A 39 17.30 -7.62 -3.01
C VAL A 39 16.49 -8.78 -2.45
N LYS A 40 15.81 -8.51 -1.34
CA LYS A 40 14.90 -9.41 -0.64
C LYS A 40 13.50 -8.81 -0.57
N TYR A 41 12.54 -9.69 -0.33
CA TYR A 41 11.13 -9.37 -0.18
C TYR A 41 10.66 -9.76 1.23
N ASP A 42 9.89 -8.89 1.88
CA ASP A 42 9.17 -9.23 3.10
C ASP A 42 7.77 -8.61 3.06
N HIS A 43 6.86 -9.19 3.85
CA HIS A 43 5.49 -8.73 3.95
C HIS A 43 4.96 -8.86 5.38
N LEU A 44 3.91 -8.11 5.68
CA LEU A 44 3.19 -8.18 6.94
C LEU A 44 1.72 -7.88 6.72
N ILE A 45 0.88 -8.49 7.56
CA ILE A 45 -0.57 -8.30 7.54
C ILE A 45 -0.94 -7.32 8.64
N PHE A 46 -1.59 -6.22 8.26
CA PHE A 46 -2.14 -5.22 9.18
C PHE A 46 -3.44 -5.68 9.81
N GLU A 47 -4.33 -6.25 8.98
CA GLU A 47 -5.65 -6.71 9.37
C GLU A 47 -5.95 -8.03 8.68
N ASP A 48 -6.40 -9.00 9.46
CA ASP A 48 -6.93 -10.26 8.96
C ASP A 48 -8.40 -10.34 9.35
N GLN A 49 -9.29 -9.96 8.42
CA GLN A 49 -10.72 -10.15 8.56
C GLN A 49 -11.14 -11.43 7.85
N ILE A 50 -12.27 -12.01 8.27
CA ILE A 50 -12.77 -13.32 7.79
C ILE A 50 -12.73 -13.45 6.25
N VAL A 51 -13.03 -12.38 5.52
CA VAL A 51 -13.12 -12.41 4.04
C VAL A 51 -12.08 -11.54 3.34
N THR A 52 -11.30 -10.73 4.07
CA THR A 52 -10.35 -9.77 3.49
C THR A 52 -9.13 -9.57 4.37
N LYS A 53 -7.97 -9.52 3.72
CA LYS A 53 -6.69 -9.22 4.38
C LYS A 53 -6.09 -7.95 3.83
N TYR A 54 -5.38 -7.26 4.70
CA TYR A 54 -4.66 -6.04 4.41
C TYR A 54 -3.20 -6.23 4.68
N ASP A 55 -2.38 -6.04 3.64
CA ASP A 55 -0.97 -6.30 3.71
C ASP A 55 -0.15 -5.08 3.29
N LEU A 56 1.08 -5.06 3.80
CA LEU A 56 2.18 -4.25 3.32
C LEU A 56 3.30 -5.20 2.95
N ALA A 57 3.82 -4.97 1.76
CA ALA A 57 4.97 -5.66 1.24
C ALA A 57 6.03 -4.62 0.88
N PHE A 58 7.29 -4.99 1.04
CA PHE A 58 8.39 -4.13 0.68
C PHE A 58 9.60 -4.94 0.22
N ASN A 59 10.33 -4.34 -0.71
CA ASN A 59 11.62 -4.82 -1.15
C ASN A 59 12.71 -4.07 -0.42
N TYR A 60 13.77 -4.77 -0.05
CA TYR A 60 14.92 -4.19 0.63
C TYR A 60 16.22 -4.85 0.16
N GLY A 61 17.34 -4.15 0.31
CA GLY A 61 18.64 -4.70 -0.06
C GLY A 61 19.76 -4.08 0.76
N LYS A 62 20.93 -4.69 0.72
CA LYS A 62 22.10 -4.18 1.44
C LYS A 62 22.79 -3.14 0.58
N THR A 63 23.18 -2.02 1.18
CA THR A 63 24.04 -1.04 0.52
C THR A 63 25.48 -1.56 0.45
N SER A 64 26.16 -1.36 -0.68
CA SER A 64 27.52 -1.84 -0.91
C SER A 64 28.54 -1.30 0.10
N TYR A 65 28.31 -0.08 0.60
CA TYR A 65 29.23 0.59 1.53
C TYR A 65 28.98 0.19 2.99
N SER A 66 27.76 0.38 3.49
CA SER A 66 27.47 0.18 4.93
C SER A 66 26.99 -1.23 5.26
N LYS A 67 26.66 -2.06 4.25
CA LYS A 67 26.05 -3.40 4.42
C LYS A 67 24.78 -3.39 5.26
N ILE A 68 24.05 -2.27 5.25
CA ILE A 68 22.82 -2.07 6.04
C ILE A 68 21.62 -2.34 5.13
N ASN A 69 20.64 -3.08 5.65
CA ASN A 69 19.36 -3.27 4.98
C ASN A 69 18.68 -1.93 4.73
N THR A 70 18.36 -1.66 3.47
CA THR A 70 17.82 -0.39 2.99
C THR A 70 16.54 -0.66 2.21
N PRO A 71 15.41 -0.03 2.58
CA PRO A 71 14.18 -0.12 1.83
C PRO A 71 14.35 0.40 0.41
N ILE A 72 13.85 -0.34 -0.58
CA ILE A 72 13.92 -0.04 -2.01
C ILE A 72 12.56 0.44 -2.49
N SER A 73 11.53 -0.35 -2.20
CA SER A 73 10.15 -0.01 -2.54
C SER A 73 9.19 -0.64 -1.56
N ALA A 74 7.98 -0.09 -1.47
CA ALA A 74 6.90 -0.64 -0.67
C ALA A 74 5.57 -0.50 -1.38
N TYR A 75 4.66 -1.43 -1.18
CA TYR A 75 3.30 -1.37 -1.66
C TYR A 75 2.35 -1.97 -0.62
N SER A 76 1.10 -1.52 -0.65
CA SER A 76 0.06 -2.08 0.21
C SER A 76 -1.07 -2.63 -0.64
N GLY A 77 -1.54 -3.81 -0.25
CA GLY A 77 -2.53 -4.60 -0.96
C GLY A 77 -3.79 -4.84 -0.13
N THR A 78 -4.83 -5.25 -0.86
CA THR A 78 -5.98 -5.95 -0.29
C THR A 78 -6.11 -7.26 -1.02
N THR A 79 -6.20 -8.35 -0.26
CA THR A 79 -6.50 -9.67 -0.81
C THR A 79 -7.81 -10.19 -0.22
N GLY A 80 -8.55 -10.99 -0.99
CA GLY A 80 -9.88 -11.48 -0.61
C GLY A 80 -11.04 -10.69 -1.22
N LEU A 81 -12.21 -10.79 -0.59
CA LEU A 81 -13.49 -10.35 -1.13
C LEU A 81 -13.73 -8.83 -0.91
N VAL A 82 -13.56 -8.05 -1.97
CA VAL A 82 -13.79 -6.59 -1.92
C VAL A 82 -15.25 -6.28 -2.27
N ILE A 83 -16.15 -6.35 -1.29
CA ILE A 83 -17.55 -5.92 -1.43
C ILE A 83 -17.79 -4.66 -0.62
N GLY A 84 -18.05 -3.56 -1.32
CA GLY A 84 -18.40 -2.27 -0.74
C GLY A 84 -17.27 -1.55 0.00
N THR A 85 -16.43 -2.27 0.72
CA THR A 85 -15.26 -1.73 1.41
C THR A 85 -14.10 -1.56 0.45
N HIS A 86 -13.73 -0.30 0.18
CA HIS A 86 -12.60 0.07 -0.65
C HIS A 86 -11.55 0.71 0.25
N ARG A 87 -10.34 0.17 0.25
CA ARG A 87 -9.22 0.81 0.95
C ARG A 87 -8.19 1.29 -0.07
N LYS A 88 -7.59 2.45 0.20
CA LYS A 88 -6.59 3.06 -0.67
C LYS A 88 -5.41 3.59 0.15
N PRO A 89 -4.18 3.08 -0.05
CA PRO A 89 -3.00 3.68 0.56
C PRO A 89 -2.75 5.05 -0.08
N ILE A 90 -2.69 6.09 0.76
CA ILE A 90 -2.32 7.44 0.35
C ILE A 90 -0.79 7.57 0.31
N LYS A 91 -0.15 7.13 1.40
CA LYS A 91 1.28 7.27 1.65
C LYS A 91 1.81 6.05 2.41
N ILE A 92 2.96 5.55 1.97
CA ILE A 92 3.72 4.51 2.67
C ILE A 92 5.10 5.09 2.99
N SER A 93 5.59 4.84 4.19
CA SER A 93 6.94 5.16 4.63
C SER A 93 7.54 3.96 5.33
N VAL A 94 8.73 3.56 4.90
CA VAL A 94 9.51 2.49 5.52
C VAL A 94 10.87 3.08 5.84
N LEU A 95 11.22 3.06 7.12
CA LEU A 95 12.42 3.68 7.66
C LEU A 95 13.29 2.62 8.32
N LYS A 96 14.61 2.77 8.14
CA LYS A 96 15.61 1.99 8.88
C LYS A 96 15.51 2.35 10.36
N THR A 97 15.73 1.39 11.24
CA THR A 97 15.94 1.67 12.66
C THR A 97 17.44 1.64 12.99
N SER A 98 17.80 1.82 14.27
CA SER A 98 19.16 1.60 14.75
C SER A 98 19.58 0.13 14.69
N ASP A 99 18.60 -0.78 14.72
CA ASP A 99 18.82 -2.21 14.52
C ASP A 99 18.81 -2.51 13.01
N LYS A 100 19.87 -3.16 12.54
CA LYS A 100 20.10 -3.43 11.11
C LYS A 100 19.08 -4.39 10.52
N ASP A 101 18.40 -5.16 11.37
CA ASP A 101 17.45 -6.20 10.96
C ASP A 101 16.00 -5.80 11.24
N THR A 102 15.70 -4.53 11.51
CA THR A 102 14.32 -4.07 11.66
C THR A 102 14.01 -2.81 10.87
N PHE A 103 12.76 -2.71 10.40
CA PHE A 103 12.21 -1.49 9.81
C PHE A 103 11.01 -0.98 10.59
N LYS A 104 10.95 0.35 10.72
CA LYS A 104 9.74 1.05 11.16
C LYS A 104 8.91 1.39 9.93
N TYR A 105 7.63 1.03 9.94
CA TYR A 105 6.71 1.35 8.86
C TYR A 105 5.61 2.29 9.33
N LEU A 106 5.06 3.04 8.37
CA LEU A 106 3.92 3.93 8.55
C LEU A 106 3.13 3.99 7.24
N VAL A 107 1.87 3.55 7.29
CA VAL A 107 0.95 3.53 6.15
C VAL A 107 -0.28 4.36 6.47
N TYR A 108 -0.45 5.44 5.72
CA TYR A 108 -1.65 6.25 5.73
C TYR A 108 -2.59 5.75 4.63
N GLY A 109 -3.80 5.37 5.02
CA GLY A 109 -4.83 4.90 4.11
C GLY A 109 -6.17 5.58 4.32
N ILE A 110 -7.06 5.43 3.35
CA ILE A 110 -8.47 5.75 3.47
C ILE A 110 -9.24 4.43 3.42
N LEU A 111 -10.17 4.25 4.35
CA LEU A 111 -11.22 3.25 4.33
C LEU A 111 -12.50 3.91 3.84
N GLU A 112 -13.00 3.51 2.68
CA GLU A 112 -14.29 3.91 2.15
C GLU A 112 -15.26 2.73 2.17
N TRP A 113 -16.51 2.96 2.57
CA TRP A 113 -17.58 1.99 2.36
C TRP A 113 -18.55 2.52 1.33
N LYS A 114 -18.84 1.71 0.32
CA LYS A 114 -19.73 2.00 -0.80
C LYS A 114 -20.81 0.94 -0.88
N LEU A 115 -22.05 1.38 -1.04
CA LEU A 115 -23.18 0.49 -1.35
C LEU A 115 -23.73 0.92 -2.71
N LEU A 116 -23.75 0.00 -3.68
CA LEU A 116 -24.28 0.26 -5.03
C LEU A 116 -23.67 1.52 -5.70
N GLY A 117 -22.38 1.76 -5.47
CA GLY A 117 -21.67 2.94 -6.01
C GLY A 117 -21.78 4.21 -5.15
N VAL A 118 -22.70 4.27 -4.19
CA VAL A 118 -22.84 5.40 -3.27
C VAL A 118 -21.87 5.24 -2.11
N ARG A 119 -21.02 6.24 -1.87
CA ARG A 119 -20.12 6.29 -0.70
C ARG A 119 -20.93 6.64 0.54
N LEU A 120 -20.99 5.71 1.49
CA LEU A 120 -21.74 5.85 2.74
C LEU A 120 -20.85 6.21 3.92
N TYR A 121 -19.59 5.79 3.88
CA TYR A 121 -18.63 6.04 4.96
C TYR A 121 -17.23 6.30 4.41
N THR A 122 -16.46 7.14 5.09
CA THR A 122 -15.05 7.38 4.78
C THR A 122 -14.31 7.69 6.07
N GLN A 123 -13.19 7.00 6.27
CA GLN A 123 -12.35 7.17 7.45
C GLN A 123 -10.87 7.12 7.06
N SER A 124 -10.09 8.05 7.58
CA SER A 124 -8.63 7.97 7.53
C SER A 124 -8.14 6.94 8.52
N LYS A 125 -7.19 6.11 8.10
CA LYS A 125 -6.59 5.07 8.94
C LYS A 125 -5.08 5.08 8.83
N ILE A 126 -4.42 4.86 9.95
CA ILE A 126 -2.97 4.84 10.07
C ILE A 126 -2.58 3.46 10.59
N TYR A 127 -1.61 2.83 9.93
CA TYR A 127 -0.97 1.61 10.39
C TYR A 127 0.51 1.89 10.59
N ASP A 128 1.01 1.70 11.79
CA ASP A 128 2.42 1.87 12.12
C ASP A 128 2.92 0.75 13.02
N GLY A 129 4.23 0.53 12.96
CA GLY A 129 4.86 -0.52 13.75
C GLY A 129 6.30 -0.75 13.36
N VAL A 130 6.88 -1.80 13.96
CA VAL A 130 8.23 -2.28 13.67
C VAL A 130 8.15 -3.71 13.19
N LYS A 131 8.88 -4.03 12.13
CA LYS A 131 8.96 -5.36 11.53
C LYS A 131 10.40 -5.83 11.55
N LEU A 132 10.63 -7.03 12.11
CA LEU A 132 11.88 -7.77 12.00
C LEU A 132 11.98 -8.37 10.60
N LEU A 133 13.14 -8.18 9.97
CA LEU A 133 13.46 -8.68 8.64
C LEU A 133 13.81 -10.17 8.71
N ILE A 134 13.32 -10.92 7.72
CA ILE A 134 13.57 -12.36 7.54
C ILE A 134 14.43 -12.56 6.28
#